data_AF-A0A8C0FBK5-F1
#
_entry.id   AF-A0A8C0FBK5-F1
#
_cell.length_a   1.000
_cell.length_b   1.000
_cell.length_c   1.000
_cell.angle_alpha   90.00
_cell.angle_beta   90.00
_cell.angle_gamma   90.00
#
_symmetry.space_group_name_H-M   'P 1'
#
loop_
_entity.id
_entity.type
_entity.pdbx_description
1 polymer ?
#
loop_
_entity_poly.entity_id
_entity_poly.type
_entity_poly.pdbx_seq_one_letter_code
_entity_poly.pdbx_strand_id
1 'polypeptide(L)'
;MQVHWRNNTDHFEKRHQTFLSVTVCVLPSQAKHSEHHEGRHYSIPLEEVKAVFPHGLPSRFQQQIKTFNEACLMVRKPALELFTYLKSSNFAHPAVRYVIYGEKGTGKTMTLCHVVHYCARQGWLVLHIPDAHLWVKNCKELMKSSYKEERLDQPLQASVWLKNFKASNERFLKEIKTQKTYVWGKQESTEEGRPLGEVVEQGLARTRNASDAVGVVLKELKQQCQRGSFRLLVAVDGVNALWGRTTLKREDKSPVSPGELTLVYNLRKLMMNNWNGGAIVTTLSQTGSLFKPRSAYLPQELLGKVSHGLPPPSFTMGNRNPGWGTASGHGGRVCFSLSSHNIL
;
A
#
# COMPACT_ATOMS: atom_id res chain seq x y z
N MET A 1 -52.50 3.74 60.51
CA MET A 1 -51.60 4.48 59.57
C MET A 1 -50.94 3.46 58.65
N GLN A 2 -51.60 3.12 57.54
CA GLN A 2 -51.07 2.25 56.49
C GLN A 2 -50.53 3.15 55.38
N VAL A 3 -49.24 3.01 55.04
CA VAL A 3 -48.66 3.65 53.86
C VAL A 3 -48.28 2.55 52.88
N HIS A 4 -48.96 2.55 51.74
CA HIS A 4 -48.73 1.68 50.60
C HIS A 4 -47.37 1.97 49.96
N TRP A 5 -46.61 0.91 49.69
CA TRP A 5 -45.49 0.93 48.77
C TRP A 5 -46.02 0.92 47.32
N ARG A 6 -45.82 2.01 46.57
CA ARG A 6 -45.93 2.01 45.11
C ARG A 6 -44.54 1.99 44.50
N ASN A 7 -44.23 0.90 43.81
CA ASN A 7 -43.08 0.79 42.90
C ASN A 7 -43.20 1.86 41.81
N ASN A 8 -42.14 2.66 41.64
CA ASN A 8 -42.01 3.60 40.54
C ASN A 8 -40.82 3.15 39.68
N THR A 9 -41.04 2.11 38.87
CA THR A 9 -40.07 1.52 37.95
C THR A 9 -40.16 2.05 36.52
N ASP A 10 -40.88 3.16 36.26
CA ASP A 10 -41.15 3.61 34.89
C ASP A 10 -40.30 4.80 34.40
N HIS A 11 -39.33 5.27 35.19
CA HIS A 11 -38.51 6.44 34.81
C HIS A 11 -37.05 6.15 34.47
N PHE A 12 -36.57 4.92 34.61
CA PHE A 12 -35.17 4.55 34.30
C PHE A 12 -34.98 3.88 32.94
N GLU A 13 -36.06 3.50 32.26
CA GLU A 13 -36.01 2.64 31.06
C GLU A 13 -36.04 3.42 29.73
N LYS A 14 -36.04 4.76 29.75
CA LYS A 14 -36.10 5.61 28.53
C LYS A 14 -34.79 6.28 28.11
N ARG A 15 -33.66 5.98 28.76
CA ARG A 15 -32.35 6.59 28.42
C ARG A 15 -31.29 5.64 27.85
N HIS A 16 -31.60 4.36 27.65
CA HIS A 16 -30.64 3.37 27.11
C HIS A 16 -30.99 2.80 25.73
N GLN A 17 -31.87 3.45 24.97
CA GLN A 17 -32.28 2.96 23.65
C GLN A 17 -32.07 3.99 22.54
N THR A 18 -30.85 4.52 22.49
CA THR A 18 -30.27 5.12 21.28
C THR A 18 -28.90 4.52 21.01
N PHE A 19 -28.78 3.19 21.16
CA PHE A 19 -27.83 2.47 20.32
C PHE A 19 -28.39 2.57 18.91
N LEU A 20 -27.78 3.44 18.09
CA LEU A 20 -27.94 3.42 16.65
C LEU A 20 -27.81 1.97 16.18
N SER A 21 -28.92 1.32 15.87
CA SER A 21 -28.92 0.17 14.99
C SER A 21 -28.48 0.68 13.62
N VAL A 22 -27.17 0.82 13.45
CA VAL A 22 -26.58 0.83 12.12
C VAL A 22 -26.93 -0.55 11.60
N THR A 23 -28.04 -0.63 10.87
CA THR A 23 -28.38 -1.81 10.09
C THR A 23 -27.30 -1.89 9.04
N VAL A 24 -26.21 -2.56 9.39
CA VAL A 24 -25.12 -2.84 8.47
C VAL A 24 -25.75 -3.77 7.44
N CYS A 25 -26.17 -3.23 6.30
CA CYS A 25 -26.39 -4.04 5.12
C CYS A 25 -25.03 -4.61 4.74
N VAL A 26 -24.64 -5.72 5.38
CA VAL A 26 -23.39 -6.43 5.12
C VAL A 26 -23.55 -7.06 3.76
N LEU A 27 -22.94 -6.44 2.75
CA LEU A 27 -22.88 -7.05 1.44
C LEU A 27 -21.95 -8.29 1.54
N PRO A 28 -22.29 -9.39 0.86
CA PRO A 28 -21.34 -10.47 0.69
C PRO A 28 -20.10 -9.91 -0.02
N SER A 29 -18.94 -10.50 0.26
CA SER A 29 -17.59 -10.09 -0.21
C SER A 29 -17.39 -10.02 -1.74
N GLN A 30 -18.46 -10.07 -2.54
CA GLN A 30 -18.42 -10.13 -4.00
C GLN A 30 -17.60 -8.97 -4.58
N ALA A 31 -16.73 -9.31 -5.53
CA ALA A 31 -15.86 -8.36 -6.26
C ALA A 31 -16.62 -7.37 -7.18
N LYS A 32 -17.94 -7.24 -7.02
CA LYS A 32 -18.83 -6.44 -7.88
C LYS A 32 -19.49 -5.32 -7.08
N HIS A 33 -18.67 -4.49 -6.43
CA HIS A 33 -19.18 -3.24 -5.88
C HIS A 33 -19.52 -2.27 -7.03
N SER A 34 -20.62 -1.53 -6.86
CA SER A 34 -21.16 -0.55 -7.80
C SER A 34 -21.55 0.70 -7.02
N GLU A 35 -21.94 1.77 -7.72
CA GLU A 35 -22.36 3.03 -7.10
C GLU A 35 -23.55 2.85 -6.12
N HIS A 36 -24.43 1.87 -6.36
CA HIS A 36 -25.53 1.53 -5.45
C HIS A 36 -25.09 1.01 -4.08
N HIS A 37 -23.85 0.54 -3.97
CA HIS A 37 -23.28 0.00 -2.74
C HIS A 37 -22.53 1.06 -1.92
N GLU A 38 -22.44 2.30 -2.41
CA GLU A 38 -21.76 3.37 -1.71
C GLU A 38 -22.31 3.58 -0.28
N GLY A 39 -21.41 3.75 0.69
CA GLY A 39 -21.74 3.96 2.10
C GLY A 39 -22.14 2.68 2.84
N ARG A 40 -22.35 1.56 2.14
CA ARG A 40 -22.59 0.26 2.77
C ARG A 40 -21.28 -0.38 3.20
N HIS A 41 -21.35 -1.29 4.17
CA HIS A 41 -20.19 -2.09 4.57
C HIS A 41 -20.31 -3.48 3.97
N TYR A 42 -19.19 -4.04 3.55
CA TYR A 42 -19.09 -5.45 3.19
C TYR A 42 -18.17 -6.15 4.18
N SER A 43 -18.45 -7.42 4.45
CA SER A 43 -17.64 -8.23 5.37
C SER A 43 -16.57 -8.98 4.59
N ILE A 44 -15.35 -8.99 5.13
CA ILE A 44 -14.21 -9.77 4.65
C ILE A 44 -14.02 -10.94 5.62
N PRO A 45 -14.05 -12.20 5.14
CA PRO A 45 -13.72 -13.35 5.98
C PRO A 45 -12.36 -13.19 6.65
N LEU A 46 -12.25 -13.54 7.94
CA LEU A 46 -11.00 -13.35 8.70
C LEU A 46 -9.81 -14.14 8.13
N GLU A 47 -10.06 -15.27 7.49
CA GLU A 47 -9.04 -16.04 6.75
C GLU A 47 -8.48 -15.24 5.58
N GLU A 48 -9.36 -14.58 4.83
CA GLU A 48 -8.97 -13.72 3.71
C GLU A 48 -8.24 -12.47 4.20
N VAL A 49 -8.63 -11.91 5.35
CA VAL A 49 -7.89 -10.81 5.98
C VAL A 49 -6.45 -11.22 6.28
N LYS A 50 -6.23 -12.41 6.84
CA LYS A 50 -4.88 -12.91 7.16
C LYS A 50 -4.06 -13.18 5.90
N ALA A 51 -4.68 -13.70 4.85
CA ALA A 51 -4.00 -13.99 3.58
C ALA A 51 -3.64 -12.72 2.79
N VAL A 52 -4.61 -11.81 2.62
CA VAL A 52 -4.45 -10.59 1.81
C VAL A 52 -3.72 -9.48 2.57
N PHE A 53 -3.93 -9.39 3.89
CA PHE A 53 -3.37 -8.35 4.74
C PHE A 53 -2.58 -8.91 5.94
N PRO A 54 -1.47 -9.65 5.72
CA PRO A 54 -0.53 -9.96 6.78
C PRO A 54 0.06 -8.67 7.39
N HIS A 55 0.11 -7.59 6.59
CA HIS A 55 0.41 -6.24 7.05
C HIS A 55 -0.46 -5.18 6.35
N GLY A 56 -0.43 -3.96 6.90
CA GLY A 56 -0.91 -2.74 6.23
C GLY A 56 -2.31 -2.30 6.57
N LEU A 57 -3.09 -3.12 7.29
CA LEU A 57 -4.27 -2.59 7.96
C LEU A 57 -3.85 -1.57 9.03
N PRO A 58 -4.52 -0.42 9.14
CA PRO A 58 -4.29 0.54 10.22
C PRO A 58 -4.46 -0.11 11.59
N SER A 59 -3.59 0.22 12.56
CA SER A 59 -3.62 -0.39 13.89
C SER A 59 -4.98 -0.27 14.59
N ARG A 60 -5.64 0.89 14.47
CA ARG A 60 -6.99 1.11 15.00
C ARG A 60 -8.03 0.19 14.36
N PHE A 61 -7.89 -0.09 13.07
CA PHE A 61 -8.79 -1.01 12.37
C PHE A 61 -8.51 -2.47 12.75
N GLN A 62 -7.24 -2.84 12.97
CA GLN A 62 -6.90 -4.17 13.51
C GLN A 62 -7.50 -4.38 14.91
N GLN A 63 -7.47 -3.35 15.77
CA GLN A 63 -8.14 -3.38 17.08
C GLN A 63 -9.65 -3.57 16.92
N GLN A 64 -10.27 -2.83 15.99
CA GLN A 64 -11.69 -2.95 15.68
C GLN A 64 -12.06 -4.38 15.25
N ILE A 65 -11.29 -4.98 14.33
CA ILE A 65 -11.50 -6.39 13.90
C ILE A 65 -11.40 -7.33 15.10
N LYS A 66 -10.38 -7.14 15.96
CA LYS A 66 -10.18 -7.98 17.14
C LYS A 66 -11.34 -7.85 18.15
N THR A 67 -11.91 -6.66 18.31
CA THR A 67 -13.02 -6.42 19.24
C THR A 67 -14.34 -6.96 18.72
N PHE A 68 -14.66 -6.76 17.44
CA PHE A 68 -15.92 -7.21 16.86
C PHE A 68 -15.88 -8.64 16.32
N ASN A 69 -14.69 -9.25 16.24
CA ASN A 69 -14.44 -10.53 15.58
C ASN A 69 -14.94 -10.57 14.12
N GLU A 70 -15.04 -9.41 13.48
CA GLU A 70 -15.54 -9.21 12.13
C GLU A 70 -14.74 -8.12 11.44
N ALA A 71 -14.46 -8.31 10.14
CA ALA A 71 -13.76 -7.32 9.32
C ALA A 71 -14.71 -6.68 8.30
N CYS A 72 -15.36 -5.60 8.72
CA CYS A 72 -16.30 -4.85 7.89
C CYS A 72 -15.64 -3.59 7.31
N LEU A 73 -15.63 -3.45 5.98
CA LEU A 73 -15.05 -2.31 5.28
C LEU A 73 -16.14 -1.56 4.51
N MET A 74 -16.15 -0.23 4.62
CA MET A 74 -17.13 0.63 3.93
C MET A 74 -16.75 0.85 2.46
N VAL A 75 -17.72 0.67 1.55
CA VAL A 75 -17.57 1.02 0.13
C VAL A 75 -17.63 2.54 -0.03
N ARG A 76 -16.59 3.14 -0.63
CA ARG A 76 -16.46 4.59 -0.79
C ARG A 76 -16.31 4.97 -2.26
N LYS A 77 -16.82 6.15 -2.65
CA LYS A 77 -16.68 6.67 -4.03
C LYS A 77 -15.25 6.57 -4.59
N PRO A 78 -14.18 6.99 -3.87
CA PRO A 78 -12.83 6.95 -4.43
C PRO A 78 -12.33 5.54 -4.77
N ALA A 79 -12.80 4.52 -4.04
CA ALA A 79 -12.47 3.12 -4.35
C ALA A 79 -13.22 2.63 -5.59
N LEU A 80 -14.51 2.99 -5.71
CA LEU A 80 -15.33 2.65 -6.88
C LEU A 80 -14.76 3.28 -8.16
N GLU A 81 -14.35 4.54 -8.10
CA GLU A 81 -13.71 5.24 -9.21
C GLU A 81 -12.43 4.51 -9.67
N LEU A 82 -11.58 4.11 -8.71
CA LEU A 82 -10.38 3.31 -8.98
C LEU A 82 -10.71 1.95 -9.58
N PHE A 83 -11.78 1.28 -9.15
CA PHE A 83 -12.20 0.03 -9.78
C PHE A 83 -12.60 0.21 -11.23
N THR A 84 -13.31 1.29 -11.56
CA THR A 84 -13.67 1.60 -12.94
C THR A 84 -12.41 1.80 -13.78
N TYR A 85 -11.43 2.58 -13.30
CA TYR A 85 -10.17 2.76 -14.02
C TYR A 85 -9.36 1.47 -14.16
N LEU A 86 -9.27 0.65 -13.11
CA LEU A 86 -8.54 -0.62 -13.17
C LEU A 86 -9.22 -1.63 -14.12
N LYS A 87 -10.55 -1.60 -14.24
CA LYS A 87 -11.30 -2.42 -15.19
C LYS A 87 -11.13 -1.94 -16.63
N SER A 88 -11.09 -0.63 -16.86
CA SER A 88 -10.92 -0.04 -18.19
C SER A 88 -9.46 0.08 -18.64
N SER A 89 -8.51 -0.27 -17.78
CA SER A 89 -7.07 -0.15 -18.07
C SER A 89 -6.64 -1.18 -19.10
N ASN A 90 -5.98 -0.71 -20.17
CA ASN A 90 -5.30 -1.58 -21.11
C ASN A 90 -3.86 -1.87 -20.62
N PHE A 91 -3.62 -3.13 -20.27
CA PHE A 91 -2.34 -3.60 -19.70
C PHE A 91 -1.20 -3.69 -20.71
N ALA A 92 -1.45 -3.48 -22.00
CA ALA A 92 -0.40 -3.31 -23.00
C ALA A 92 0.34 -1.97 -22.83
N HIS A 93 -0.35 -0.94 -22.33
CA HIS A 93 0.23 0.38 -22.08
C HIS A 93 1.11 0.39 -20.81
N PRO A 94 2.00 1.39 -20.69
CA PRO A 94 2.78 1.60 -19.48
C PRO A 94 1.92 1.68 -18.22
N ALA A 95 2.44 1.14 -17.11
CA ALA A 95 1.75 1.05 -15.83
C ALA A 95 1.26 2.43 -15.36
N VAL A 96 -0.05 2.56 -15.21
CA VAL A 96 -0.72 3.79 -14.76
C VAL A 96 -0.47 4.00 -13.27
N ARG A 97 -0.21 5.25 -12.89
CA ARG A 97 0.06 5.66 -11.50
C ARG A 97 -1.11 6.43 -10.92
N TYR A 98 -1.74 5.84 -9.92
CA TYR A 98 -2.84 6.37 -9.14
C TYR A 98 -2.33 6.93 -7.82
N VAL A 99 -2.74 8.15 -7.46
CA VAL A 99 -2.44 8.77 -6.17
C VAL A 99 -3.71 9.14 -5.45
N ILE A 100 -3.89 8.57 -4.26
CA ILE A 100 -4.96 8.91 -3.35
C ILE A 100 -4.43 9.96 -2.36
N TYR A 101 -5.05 11.14 -2.33
CA TYR A 101 -4.66 12.25 -1.49
C TYR A 101 -5.85 12.87 -0.76
N GLY A 102 -5.58 13.75 0.20
CA GLY A 102 -6.62 14.37 1.02
C GLY A 102 -6.19 14.51 2.47
N GLU A 103 -7.02 15.18 3.25
CA GLU A 103 -6.71 15.58 4.63
C GLU A 103 -6.41 14.40 5.55
N LYS A 104 -5.77 14.68 6.68
CA LYS A 104 -5.46 13.66 7.70
C LYS A 104 -6.75 13.00 8.21
N GLY A 105 -6.76 11.66 8.30
CA GLY A 105 -7.90 10.92 8.83
C GLY A 105 -9.04 10.65 7.83
N THR A 106 -8.93 11.07 6.58
CA THR A 106 -9.97 10.86 5.54
C THR A 106 -10.08 9.42 5.01
N GLY A 107 -9.41 8.44 5.61
CA GLY A 107 -9.51 7.02 5.23
C GLY A 107 -8.78 6.61 3.95
N LYS A 108 -7.74 7.34 3.52
CA LYS A 108 -6.94 7.03 2.31
C LYS A 108 -6.35 5.61 2.32
N THR A 109 -5.74 5.21 3.43
CA THR A 109 -5.19 3.86 3.63
C THR A 109 -6.28 2.79 3.53
N MET A 110 -7.47 3.05 4.07
CA MET A 110 -8.60 2.11 3.95
C MET A 110 -9.08 1.98 2.51
N THR A 111 -9.11 3.07 1.75
CA THR A 111 -9.39 3.04 0.30
C THR A 111 -8.33 2.22 -0.44
N LEU A 112 -7.04 2.37 -0.11
CA LEU A 112 -5.97 1.54 -0.68
C LEU A 112 -6.14 0.07 -0.33
N CYS A 113 -6.47 -0.25 0.92
CA CYS A 113 -6.76 -1.63 1.34
C CYS A 113 -7.94 -2.21 0.57
N HIS A 114 -9.01 -1.43 0.33
CA HIS A 114 -10.14 -1.88 -0.49
C HIS A 114 -9.70 -2.26 -1.92
N VAL A 115 -8.78 -1.47 -2.50
CA VAL A 115 -8.21 -1.78 -3.82
C VAL A 115 -7.34 -3.03 -3.81
N VAL A 116 -6.52 -3.18 -2.77
CA VAL A 116 -5.69 -4.39 -2.59
C VAL A 116 -6.55 -5.64 -2.47
N HIS A 117 -7.62 -5.61 -1.67
CA HIS A 117 -8.56 -6.73 -1.53
C HIS A 117 -9.22 -7.10 -2.85
N TYR A 118 -9.69 -6.08 -3.58
CA TYR A 118 -10.29 -6.26 -4.90
C TYR A 118 -9.32 -6.92 -5.90
N CYS A 119 -8.08 -6.43 -6.00
CA CYS A 119 -7.08 -7.00 -6.91
C CYS A 119 -6.63 -8.41 -6.49
N ALA A 120 -6.50 -8.68 -5.18
CA ALA A 120 -6.19 -10.01 -4.67
C ALA A 120 -7.26 -11.03 -5.09
N ARG A 121 -8.55 -10.68 -4.99
CA ARG A 121 -9.65 -11.54 -5.47
C ARG A 121 -9.66 -11.77 -6.97
N GLN A 122 -9.10 -10.86 -7.75
CA GLN A 122 -8.95 -11.02 -9.19
C GLN A 122 -7.73 -11.85 -9.59
N GLY A 123 -6.99 -12.41 -8.63
CA GLY A 123 -5.79 -13.19 -8.90
C GLY A 123 -4.62 -12.34 -9.38
N TRP A 124 -4.52 -11.08 -8.96
CA TRP A 124 -3.35 -10.26 -9.21
C TRP A 124 -2.28 -10.53 -8.15
N LEU A 125 -1.02 -10.39 -8.55
CA LEU A 125 0.10 -10.36 -7.62
C LEU A 125 0.10 -9.02 -6.89
N VAL A 126 0.00 -9.05 -5.56
CA VAL A 126 -0.09 -7.85 -4.73
C VAL A 126 1.25 -7.55 -4.09
N LEU A 127 1.82 -6.42 -4.47
CA LEU A 127 3.00 -5.86 -3.84
C LEU A 127 2.60 -4.69 -2.94
N HIS A 128 2.33 -4.99 -1.68
CA HIS A 128 1.86 -4.01 -0.71
C HIS A 128 2.99 -3.53 0.22
N ILE A 129 3.14 -2.20 0.32
CA ILE A 129 4.05 -1.52 1.25
C ILE A 129 3.21 -0.68 2.20
N PRO A 130 3.10 -1.09 3.48
CA PRO A 130 2.09 -0.59 4.40
C PRO A 130 2.36 0.82 4.95
N ASP A 131 3.64 1.21 5.04
CA ASP A 131 4.05 2.57 5.36
C ASP A 131 5.50 2.77 4.88
N ALA A 132 5.68 3.48 3.77
CA ALA A 132 7.01 3.80 3.26
C ALA A 132 7.83 4.69 4.22
N HIS A 133 7.19 5.38 5.17
CA HIS A 133 7.91 6.18 6.15
C HIS A 133 8.76 5.33 7.10
N LEU A 134 8.38 4.07 7.35
CA LEU A 134 9.14 3.15 8.20
C LEU A 134 10.51 2.80 7.60
N TRP A 135 10.69 2.96 6.29
CA TRP A 135 11.97 2.73 5.62
C TRP A 135 12.87 3.96 5.63
N VAL A 136 12.39 5.14 6.04
CA VAL A 136 13.20 6.38 6.06
C VAL A 136 13.35 6.97 7.47
N LYS A 137 12.80 6.31 8.49
CA LYS A 137 12.92 6.69 9.91
C LYS A 137 13.09 5.47 10.80
N ASN A 138 13.62 5.68 12.01
CA ASN A 138 13.69 4.68 13.08
C ASN A 138 14.30 3.33 12.66
N CYS A 139 15.28 3.33 11.75
CA CYS A 139 16.02 2.12 11.40
C CYS A 139 17.10 1.90 12.46
N LYS A 140 16.99 0.79 13.20
CA LYS A 140 17.95 0.43 14.27
C LYS A 140 19.29 -0.02 13.70
N GLU A 141 19.24 -0.74 12.58
CA GLU A 141 20.41 -1.33 11.92
C GLU A 141 20.48 -0.80 10.51
N LEU A 142 21.60 -0.14 10.19
CA LEU A 142 21.92 0.35 8.86
C LEU A 142 23.30 -0.18 8.52
N MET A 143 23.41 -0.95 7.46
CA MET A 143 24.67 -1.58 7.06
C MET A 143 25.09 -1.09 5.69
N LYS A 144 26.38 -1.08 5.39
CA LYS A 144 26.85 -0.90 4.01
C LYS A 144 26.43 -2.11 3.18
N SER A 145 25.89 -1.84 1.99
CA SER A 145 25.44 -2.92 1.12
C SER A 145 26.60 -3.73 0.59
N SER A 146 26.44 -5.05 0.60
CA SER A 146 27.45 -5.98 0.07
C SER A 146 27.50 -5.97 -1.46
N TYR A 147 26.38 -5.62 -2.11
CA TYR A 147 26.27 -5.55 -3.56
C TYR A 147 26.72 -4.20 -4.13
N LYS A 148 26.46 -3.09 -3.42
CA LYS A 148 26.90 -1.76 -3.85
C LYS A 148 27.33 -0.89 -2.67
N GLU A 149 28.61 -0.63 -2.54
CA GLU A 149 29.21 0.06 -1.38
C GLU A 149 28.63 1.46 -1.10
N GLU A 150 28.16 2.16 -2.13
CA GLU A 150 27.52 3.48 -2.00
C GLU A 150 26.13 3.43 -1.35
N ARG A 151 25.55 2.24 -1.18
CA ARG A 151 24.19 2.04 -0.65
C ARG A 151 24.19 1.49 0.76
N LEU A 152 23.07 1.74 1.42
CA LEU A 152 22.82 1.32 2.78
C LEU A 152 21.62 0.36 2.83
N ASP A 153 21.87 -0.79 3.45
CA ASP A 153 20.93 -1.89 3.60
C ASP A 153 20.21 -1.82 4.94
N GLN A 154 18.95 -2.25 4.91
CA GLN A 154 17.98 -2.19 6.01
C GLN A 154 17.45 -3.61 6.27
N PRO A 155 18.28 -4.50 6.84
CA PRO A 155 18.02 -5.94 6.89
C PRO A 155 16.73 -6.28 7.66
N LEU A 156 16.47 -5.58 8.76
CA LEU A 156 15.28 -5.80 9.59
C LEU A 156 13.98 -5.41 8.87
N GLN A 157 13.96 -4.25 8.22
CA GLN A 157 12.79 -3.80 7.45
C GLN A 157 12.55 -4.70 6.24
N ALA A 158 13.62 -5.13 5.58
CA ALA A 158 13.57 -6.04 4.44
C ALA A 158 13.02 -7.42 4.83
N SER A 159 13.50 -8.02 5.93
CA SER A 159 13.06 -9.35 6.38
C SER A 159 11.59 -9.36 6.81
N VAL A 160 11.14 -8.33 7.54
CA VAL A 160 9.73 -8.16 7.93
C VAL A 160 8.86 -8.07 6.68
N TRP A 161 9.27 -7.28 5.68
CA TRP A 161 8.53 -7.17 4.43
C TRP A 161 8.52 -8.48 3.64
N LEU A 162 9.66 -9.18 3.51
CA LEU A 162 9.75 -10.47 2.81
C LEU A 162 8.84 -11.54 3.44
N LYS A 163 8.79 -11.61 4.77
CA LYS A 163 7.95 -12.57 5.50
C LYS A 163 6.48 -12.40 5.14
N ASN A 164 6.02 -11.15 5.12
CA ASN A 164 4.64 -10.86 4.82
C ASN A 164 4.35 -10.96 3.31
N PHE A 165 5.30 -10.58 2.45
CA PHE A 165 5.20 -10.77 1.01
C PHE A 165 5.05 -12.25 0.64
N LYS A 166 5.79 -13.14 1.33
CA LYS A 166 5.65 -14.60 1.21
C LYS A 166 4.25 -15.06 1.56
N ALA A 167 3.71 -14.60 2.69
CA ALA A 167 2.38 -15.00 3.17
C ALA A 167 1.26 -14.59 2.19
N SER A 168 1.34 -13.41 1.56
CA SER A 168 0.30 -12.96 0.63
C SER A 168 0.35 -13.58 -0.76
N ASN A 169 1.55 -13.95 -1.25
CA ASN A 169 1.76 -14.31 -2.65
C ASN A 169 2.34 -15.71 -2.83
N GLU A 170 2.15 -16.61 -1.85
CA GLU A 170 2.78 -17.94 -1.83
C GLU A 170 2.57 -18.73 -3.14
N ARG A 171 1.36 -18.65 -3.72
CA ARG A 171 1.04 -19.27 -5.00
C ARG A 171 1.97 -18.80 -6.12
N PHE A 172 2.11 -17.48 -6.28
CA PHE A 172 2.94 -16.90 -7.34
C PHE A 172 4.43 -17.17 -7.13
N LEU A 173 4.88 -17.28 -5.87
CA LEU A 173 6.29 -17.57 -5.57
C LEU A 173 6.75 -18.95 -6.03
N LYS A 174 5.83 -19.90 -6.17
CA LYS A 174 6.10 -21.25 -6.71
C LYS A 174 6.10 -21.26 -8.24
N GLU A 175 5.27 -20.43 -8.87
CA GLU A 175 5.09 -20.36 -10.32
C GLU A 175 6.16 -19.50 -11.01
N ILE A 176 6.56 -18.38 -10.38
CA ILE A 176 7.54 -17.43 -10.90
C ILE A 176 8.94 -17.99 -10.74
N LYS A 177 9.71 -18.06 -11.83
CA LYS A 177 11.09 -18.58 -11.85
C LYS A 177 12.12 -17.48 -12.06
N THR A 178 13.28 -17.55 -11.43
CA THR A 178 14.38 -16.61 -11.65
C THR A 178 14.88 -16.67 -13.09
N GLN A 179 15.21 -15.53 -13.70
CA GLN A 179 15.79 -15.45 -15.05
C GLN A 179 17.31 -15.29 -15.06
N LYS A 180 17.92 -15.18 -13.88
CA LYS A 180 19.35 -14.95 -13.72
C LYS A 180 19.83 -15.69 -12.50
N THR A 181 21.11 -16.04 -12.54
CA THR A 181 21.82 -16.51 -11.35
C THR A 181 22.11 -15.32 -10.43
N TYR A 182 21.72 -15.45 -9.16
CA TYR A 182 21.95 -14.45 -8.12
C TYR A 182 22.91 -15.01 -7.09
N VAL A 183 24.03 -14.31 -6.85
CA VAL A 183 25.07 -14.72 -5.91
C VAL A 183 24.88 -13.96 -4.59
N TRP A 184 24.74 -14.70 -3.49
CA TRP A 184 24.50 -14.16 -2.14
C TRP A 184 25.78 -14.12 -1.29
N GLY A 185 26.78 -14.92 -1.68
CA GLY A 185 28.07 -15.03 -1.02
C GLY A 185 29.01 -15.95 -1.80
N LYS A 186 30.16 -16.28 -1.21
CA LYS A 186 31.20 -17.09 -1.90
C LYS A 186 30.76 -18.51 -2.27
N GLN A 187 29.82 -19.09 -1.51
CA GLN A 187 29.38 -20.48 -1.66
C GLN A 187 27.87 -20.60 -1.93
N GLU A 188 27.14 -19.49 -1.96
CA GLU A 188 25.68 -19.52 -2.09
C GLU A 188 25.23 -18.69 -3.27
N SER A 189 24.56 -19.37 -4.19
CA SER A 189 23.91 -18.79 -5.34
C SER A 189 22.55 -19.43 -5.57
N THR A 190 21.60 -18.64 -6.03
CA THR A 190 20.35 -19.14 -6.60
C THR A 190 20.51 -19.14 -8.11
N GLU A 191 20.48 -20.31 -8.72
CA GLU A 191 20.61 -20.48 -10.17
C GLU A 191 19.39 -19.95 -10.93
N GLU A 192 19.56 -19.76 -12.24
CA GLU A 192 18.47 -19.46 -13.15
C GLU A 192 17.44 -20.62 -13.19
N GLY A 193 16.16 -20.29 -13.30
CA GLY A 193 15.07 -21.25 -13.40
C GLY A 193 14.52 -21.75 -12.05
N ARG A 194 15.12 -21.34 -10.92
CA ARG A 194 14.64 -21.67 -9.57
C ARG A 194 13.39 -20.83 -9.21
N PRO A 195 12.47 -21.35 -8.38
CA PRO A 195 11.30 -20.59 -7.97
C PRO A 195 11.69 -19.35 -7.16
N LEU A 196 10.97 -18.23 -7.36
CA LEU A 196 11.22 -16.97 -6.68
C LEU A 196 11.05 -17.09 -5.15
N GLY A 197 10.27 -18.08 -4.69
CA GLY A 197 10.16 -18.45 -3.29
C GLY A 197 11.51 -18.76 -2.63
N GLU A 198 12.46 -19.36 -3.33
CA GLU A 198 13.79 -19.67 -2.79
C GLU A 198 14.61 -18.41 -2.52
N VAL A 199 14.49 -17.39 -3.38
CA VAL A 199 15.12 -16.08 -3.16
C VAL A 199 14.56 -15.43 -1.88
N VAL A 200 13.24 -15.53 -1.68
CA VAL A 200 12.57 -15.00 -0.49
C VAL A 200 13.01 -15.76 0.76
N GLU A 201 13.08 -17.08 0.70
CA GLU A 201 13.54 -17.93 1.80
C GLU A 201 15.01 -17.67 2.15
N GLN A 202 15.86 -17.50 1.16
CA GLN A 202 17.26 -17.16 1.35
C GLN A 202 17.43 -15.80 2.06
N GLY A 203 16.64 -14.80 1.67
CA GLY A 203 16.61 -13.50 2.35
C GLY A 203 16.06 -13.55 3.78
N LEU A 204 15.17 -14.51 4.08
CA LEU A 204 14.64 -14.74 5.43
C LEU A 204 15.60 -15.54 6.31
N ALA A 205 16.32 -16.51 5.74
CA ALA A 205 17.32 -17.31 6.45
C ALA A 205 18.57 -16.47 6.79
N ARG A 206 18.96 -15.55 5.89
CA ARG A 206 20.10 -14.66 6.07
C ARG A 206 19.68 -13.20 6.00
N THR A 207 19.33 -12.64 7.16
CA THR A 207 18.84 -11.26 7.30
C THR A 207 19.80 -10.22 6.69
N ARG A 208 21.12 -10.48 6.69
CA ARG A 208 22.12 -9.59 6.07
C ARG A 208 21.85 -9.33 4.59
N ASN A 209 21.40 -10.35 3.86
CA ASN A 209 21.14 -10.29 2.43
C ASN A 209 19.67 -9.99 2.12
N ALA A 210 18.83 -9.77 3.14
CA ALA A 210 17.40 -9.53 2.95
C ALA A 210 17.13 -8.30 2.07
N SER A 211 17.91 -7.23 2.21
CA SER A 211 17.75 -6.01 1.40
C SER A 211 18.00 -6.26 -0.09
N ASP A 212 19.02 -7.06 -0.40
CA ASP A 212 19.34 -7.47 -1.75
C ASP A 212 18.29 -8.44 -2.31
N ALA A 213 17.80 -9.37 -1.49
CA ALA A 213 16.71 -10.28 -1.85
C ALA A 213 15.43 -9.53 -2.23
N VAL A 214 15.07 -8.47 -1.48
CA VAL A 214 13.97 -7.57 -1.87
C VAL A 214 14.25 -6.95 -3.23
N GLY A 215 15.45 -6.42 -3.46
CA GLY A 215 15.84 -5.84 -4.75
C GLY A 215 15.70 -6.81 -5.92
N VAL A 216 16.11 -8.07 -5.73
CA VAL A 216 15.97 -9.15 -6.71
C VAL A 216 14.50 -9.45 -6.99
N VAL A 217 13.68 -9.61 -5.95
CA VAL A 217 12.24 -9.85 -6.07
C VAL A 217 11.57 -8.73 -6.87
N LEU A 218 11.81 -7.46 -6.53
CA LEU A 218 11.23 -6.32 -7.24
C LEU A 218 11.65 -6.27 -8.71
N LYS A 219 12.90 -6.61 -9.01
CA LYS A 219 13.45 -6.64 -10.37
C LYS A 219 12.82 -7.75 -11.21
N GLU A 220 12.74 -8.95 -10.66
CA GLU A 220 12.20 -10.13 -11.35
C GLU A 220 10.70 -9.96 -11.64
N LEU A 221 9.94 -9.47 -10.64
CA LEU A 221 8.51 -9.18 -10.81
C LEU A 221 8.26 -8.17 -11.92
N LYS A 222 9.04 -7.09 -11.95
CA LYS A 222 8.94 -6.05 -12.98
C LYS A 222 9.25 -6.59 -14.38
N GLN A 223 10.26 -7.46 -14.51
CA GLN A 223 10.66 -8.04 -15.79
C GLN A 223 9.65 -9.06 -16.31
N GLN A 224 9.08 -9.89 -15.43
CA GLN A 224 8.12 -10.92 -15.83
C GLN A 224 6.72 -10.40 -16.07
N CYS A 225 6.32 -9.33 -15.38
CA CYS A 225 5.03 -8.70 -15.61
C CYS A 225 4.87 -8.23 -17.07
N GLN A 226 5.97 -7.76 -17.69
CA GLN A 226 5.99 -7.37 -19.11
C GLN A 226 5.72 -8.52 -20.09
N ARG A 227 5.94 -9.77 -19.67
CA ARG A 227 5.70 -10.97 -20.49
C ARG A 227 4.26 -11.47 -20.40
N GLY A 228 3.44 -10.88 -19.52
CA GLY A 228 2.03 -11.20 -19.36
C GLY A 228 1.73 -12.44 -18.49
N SER A 229 2.73 -13.01 -17.81
CA SER A 229 2.53 -14.20 -16.96
C SER A 229 1.59 -13.96 -15.77
N PHE A 230 1.56 -12.73 -15.25
CA PHE A 230 0.68 -12.32 -14.15
C PHE A 230 0.47 -10.80 -14.19
N ARG A 231 -0.60 -10.35 -13.53
CA ARG A 231 -0.87 -8.92 -13.34
C ARG A 231 -0.29 -8.45 -12.02
N LEU A 232 0.40 -7.31 -12.03
CA LEU A 232 1.06 -6.76 -10.85
C LEU A 232 0.31 -5.53 -10.32
N LEU A 233 -0.12 -5.56 -9.06
CA LEU A 233 -0.55 -4.37 -8.33
C LEU A 233 0.58 -3.93 -7.41
N VAL A 234 1.04 -2.69 -7.58
CA VAL A 234 1.98 -2.07 -6.63
C VAL A 234 1.23 -1.07 -5.75
N ALA A 235 0.99 -1.47 -4.50
CA ALA A 235 0.27 -0.67 -3.50
C ALA A 235 1.27 -0.06 -2.50
N VAL A 236 1.41 1.27 -2.46
CA VAL A 236 2.35 1.94 -1.55
C VAL A 236 1.64 2.99 -0.71
N ASP A 237 1.61 2.79 0.61
CA ASP A 237 1.15 3.82 1.53
C ASP A 237 2.27 4.82 1.88
N GLY A 238 1.96 6.11 1.85
CA GLY A 238 2.90 7.16 2.23
C GLY A 238 4.03 7.37 1.23
N VAL A 239 3.73 7.36 -0.06
CA VAL A 239 4.73 7.43 -1.15
C VAL A 239 5.62 8.69 -1.10
N ASN A 240 5.15 9.74 -0.43
CA ASN A 240 5.92 10.96 -0.16
C ASN A 240 7.21 10.72 0.64
N ALA A 241 7.31 9.61 1.38
CA ALA A 241 8.55 9.21 2.04
C ALA A 241 9.69 8.92 1.06
N LEU A 242 9.37 8.45 -0.16
CA LEU A 242 10.37 8.01 -1.12
C LEU A 242 11.21 9.17 -1.65
N TRP A 243 10.65 10.36 -1.80
CA TRP A 243 11.33 11.55 -2.33
C TRP A 243 11.55 12.65 -1.29
N GLY A 244 11.19 12.39 -0.03
CA GLY A 244 11.39 13.31 1.09
C GLY A 244 12.82 13.31 1.63
N ARG A 245 12.98 13.77 2.87
CA ARG A 245 14.24 13.66 3.65
C ARG A 245 14.13 12.49 4.63
N THR A 246 15.25 11.88 4.97
CA THR A 246 15.29 10.82 6.00
C THR A 246 15.70 11.41 7.36
N THR A 247 15.43 10.67 8.45
CA THR A 247 16.03 10.97 9.77
C THR A 247 17.27 10.14 10.05
N LEU A 248 17.71 9.32 9.10
CA LEU A 248 18.80 8.39 9.28
C LEU A 248 20.14 9.12 9.15
N LYS A 249 21.10 8.68 9.95
CA LYS A 249 22.46 9.20 9.95
C LYS A 249 23.44 8.05 9.77
N ARG A 250 24.55 8.30 9.11
CA ARG A 250 25.67 7.37 9.04
C ARG A 250 26.46 7.39 10.36
N GLU A 251 27.45 6.51 10.49
CA GLU A 251 28.33 6.44 11.67
C GLU A 251 29.07 7.76 11.93
N ASP A 252 29.42 8.49 10.87
CA ASP A 252 30.04 9.83 10.91
C ASP A 252 29.04 10.97 11.26
N LYS A 253 27.79 10.63 11.61
CA LYS A 253 26.66 11.55 11.88
C LYS A 253 26.19 12.36 10.68
N SER A 254 26.72 12.14 9.48
CA SER A 254 26.23 12.76 8.26
C SER A 254 24.81 12.28 7.92
N PRO A 255 23.96 13.14 7.32
CA PRO A 255 22.60 12.75 6.96
C PRO A 255 22.59 11.79 5.77
N VAL A 256 21.70 10.80 5.81
CA VAL A 256 21.53 9.83 4.71
C VAL A 256 20.47 10.31 3.72
N SER A 257 20.80 10.34 2.43
CA SER A 257 19.82 10.60 1.39
C SER A 257 18.91 9.39 1.16
N PRO A 258 17.60 9.54 0.88
CA PRO A 258 16.75 8.39 0.60
C PRO A 258 17.18 7.64 -0.68
N GLY A 259 17.95 8.27 -1.58
CA GLY A 259 18.50 7.60 -2.75
C GLY A 259 19.63 6.61 -2.43
N GLU A 260 20.25 6.72 -1.26
CA GLU A 260 21.32 5.82 -0.79
C GLU A 260 20.75 4.55 -0.15
N LEU A 261 19.49 4.57 0.29
CA LEU A 261 18.85 3.41 0.91
C LEU A 261 18.45 2.39 -0.16
N THR A 262 18.92 1.16 -0.04
CA THR A 262 18.69 0.09 -1.05
C THR A 262 17.20 -0.16 -1.28
N LEU A 263 16.39 -0.25 -0.22
CA LEU A 263 14.95 -0.47 -0.31
C LEU A 263 14.23 0.67 -1.04
N VAL A 264 14.53 1.92 -0.68
CA VAL A 264 13.92 3.11 -1.28
C VAL A 264 14.35 3.25 -2.74
N TYR A 265 15.62 3.02 -3.04
CA TYR A 265 16.14 3.06 -4.40
C TYR A 265 15.46 2.03 -5.31
N ASN A 266 15.32 0.78 -4.86
CA ASN A 266 14.66 -0.26 -5.63
C ASN A 266 13.16 0.02 -5.80
N LEU A 267 12.50 0.55 -4.78
CA LEU A 267 11.10 0.94 -4.87
C LEU A 267 10.87 2.13 -5.82
N ARG A 268 11.76 3.14 -5.83
CA ARG A 268 11.70 4.25 -6.81
C ARG A 268 11.78 3.74 -8.24
N LYS A 269 12.57 2.69 -8.51
CA LYS A 269 12.63 2.04 -9.84
C LYS A 269 11.33 1.35 -10.23
N LEU A 270 10.59 0.82 -9.26
CA LEU A 270 9.28 0.22 -9.49
C LEU A 270 8.20 1.28 -9.75
N MET A 271 8.36 2.48 -9.19
CA MET A 271 7.45 3.63 -9.40
C MET A 271 7.60 4.31 -10.76
N MET A 272 8.58 3.91 -11.56
CA MET A 272 8.71 4.36 -12.95
C MET A 272 7.68 3.67 -13.85
N ASN A 273 7.18 4.38 -14.85
CA ASN A 273 6.25 3.87 -15.87
C ASN A 273 6.98 3.19 -17.04
N ASN A 274 8.10 2.53 -16.79
CA ASN A 274 8.88 1.81 -17.83
C ASN A 274 8.56 0.31 -17.88
N TRP A 275 7.38 -0.08 -17.42
CA TRP A 275 6.87 -1.43 -17.45
C TRP A 275 5.36 -1.42 -17.67
N ASN A 276 4.82 -2.50 -18.21
CA ASN A 276 3.41 -2.72 -18.49
C ASN A 276 2.95 -4.03 -17.83
N GLY A 277 1.67 -4.39 -17.96
CA GLY A 277 1.11 -5.59 -17.32
C GLY A 277 0.56 -5.37 -15.91
N GLY A 278 0.54 -4.14 -15.40
CA GLY A 278 0.05 -3.85 -14.05
C GLY A 278 -0.27 -2.38 -13.77
N ALA A 279 -0.56 -2.10 -12.51
CA ALA A 279 -0.98 -0.79 -12.03
C ALA A 279 -0.26 -0.42 -10.73
N ILE A 280 -0.02 0.88 -10.54
CA ILE A 280 0.62 1.43 -9.35
C ILE A 280 -0.41 2.29 -8.62
N VAL A 281 -0.81 1.89 -7.42
CA VAL A 281 -1.75 2.64 -6.57
C VAL A 281 -1.04 3.08 -5.31
N THR A 282 -1.00 4.38 -5.09
CA THR A 282 -0.26 4.98 -3.98
C THR A 282 -1.14 5.92 -3.18
N THR A 283 -0.81 6.11 -1.92
CA THR A 283 -1.44 7.14 -1.10
C THR A 283 -0.39 8.16 -0.66
N LEU A 284 -0.84 9.38 -0.44
CA LEU A 284 -0.09 10.36 0.32
C LEU A 284 -0.45 10.27 1.79
N SER A 285 0.54 10.39 2.66
CA SER A 285 0.31 10.47 4.09
C SER A 285 1.09 11.62 4.71
N GLN A 286 0.34 12.54 5.31
CA GLN A 286 0.90 13.54 6.23
C GLN A 286 1.31 12.87 7.55
N THR A 287 0.56 11.84 7.99
CA THR A 287 0.84 11.17 9.26
C THR A 287 2.12 10.35 9.12
N GLY A 288 3.13 10.69 9.92
CA GLY A 288 4.43 10.05 9.86
C GLY A 288 5.38 10.65 8.82
N SER A 289 4.94 11.67 8.07
CA SER A 289 5.78 12.47 7.17
C SER A 289 6.87 13.21 7.94
N LEU A 290 8.03 13.35 7.29
CA LEU A 290 9.21 14.00 7.84
C LEU A 290 9.35 15.39 7.23
N PHE A 291 9.58 16.41 8.08
CA PHE A 291 9.85 17.79 7.65
C PHE A 291 8.75 18.41 6.76
N LYS A 292 7.48 18.08 7.02
CA LYS A 292 6.30 18.65 6.36
C LYS A 292 5.33 19.26 7.39
N PRO A 293 4.65 20.36 7.07
CA PRO A 293 3.71 20.98 8.00
C PRO A 293 2.49 20.08 8.22
N ARG A 294 1.83 20.23 9.38
CA ARG A 294 0.69 19.40 9.76
C ARG A 294 -0.54 19.58 8.87
N SER A 295 -0.70 20.76 8.29
CA SER A 295 -1.78 21.12 7.38
C SER A 295 -1.55 20.69 5.94
N ALA A 296 -0.34 20.28 5.55
CA ALA A 296 -0.09 19.89 4.17
C ALA A 296 -0.78 18.56 3.82
N TYR A 297 -1.57 18.59 2.77
CA TYR A 297 -2.26 17.41 2.22
C TYR A 297 -2.23 17.36 0.69
N LEU A 298 -1.82 18.46 0.03
CA LEU A 298 -1.79 18.54 -1.42
C LEU A 298 -0.61 17.73 -1.99
N PRO A 299 -0.77 17.10 -3.16
CA PRO A 299 0.30 16.30 -3.77
C PRO A 299 1.60 17.07 -3.99
N GLN A 300 1.51 18.29 -4.52
CA GLN A 300 2.68 19.12 -4.79
C GLN A 300 3.43 19.52 -3.51
N GLU A 301 2.70 19.78 -2.42
CA GLU A 301 3.30 20.13 -1.12
C GLU A 301 4.01 18.93 -0.48
N LEU A 302 3.37 17.77 -0.49
CA LEU A 302 3.89 16.56 0.16
C LEU A 302 5.02 15.91 -0.64
N LEU A 303 4.90 15.82 -1.97
CA LEU A 303 5.93 15.27 -2.84
C LEU A 303 7.08 16.26 -3.10
N GLY A 304 6.79 17.57 -3.09
CA GLY A 304 7.76 18.62 -3.40
C GLY A 304 8.20 18.64 -4.87
N LYS A 305 9.03 19.63 -5.22
CA LYS A 305 9.82 19.62 -6.46
C LYS A 305 11.12 18.87 -6.17
N VAL A 306 11.34 17.70 -6.77
CA VAL A 306 12.58 16.93 -6.55
C VAL A 306 13.67 17.51 -7.44
N SER A 307 14.81 17.88 -6.84
CA SER A 307 15.93 18.51 -7.51
C SER A 307 16.95 17.55 -8.14
N HIS A 308 16.97 16.24 -7.83
CA HIS A 308 17.97 15.34 -8.41
C HIS A 308 17.49 13.89 -8.68
N GLY A 309 17.81 13.40 -9.88
CA GLY A 309 17.95 11.98 -10.22
C GLY A 309 16.73 11.35 -10.88
N LEU A 310 15.53 11.52 -10.31
CA LEU A 310 14.26 11.03 -10.84
C LEU A 310 13.13 11.95 -10.38
N PRO A 311 12.43 12.67 -11.29
CA PRO A 311 11.31 13.50 -10.88
C PRO A 311 10.22 12.59 -10.27
N PRO A 312 9.46 13.08 -9.27
CA PRO A 312 8.22 12.43 -8.91
C PRO A 312 7.36 12.38 -10.18
N PRO A 313 6.46 11.40 -10.31
CA PRO A 313 5.55 11.37 -11.44
C PRO A 313 4.94 12.75 -11.67
N SER A 314 4.97 13.25 -12.92
CA SER A 314 4.18 14.42 -13.29
C SER A 314 2.71 14.02 -13.19
N PHE A 315 2.08 14.34 -12.07
CA PHE A 315 0.65 14.12 -11.86
C PHE A 315 -0.11 15.26 -12.52
N THR A 316 -0.78 14.98 -13.63
CA THR A 316 -1.76 15.89 -14.21
C THR A 316 -3.03 15.79 -13.37
N MET A 317 -3.39 16.87 -12.67
CA MET A 317 -4.74 16.97 -12.11
C MET A 317 -5.71 16.90 -13.29
N GLY A 318 -6.50 15.82 -13.37
CA GLY A 318 -7.54 15.68 -14.39
C GLY A 318 -8.40 16.94 -14.38
N ASN A 319 -8.46 17.60 -15.55
CA ASN A 319 -9.19 18.85 -15.71
C ASN A 319 -10.68 18.60 -15.42
N ARG A 320 -11.31 19.58 -14.77
CA ARG A 320 -12.73 19.56 -14.37
C ARG A 320 -13.61 19.13 -15.56
N ASN A 321 -14.44 18.10 -15.38
CA ASN A 321 -15.68 18.01 -16.14
C ASN A 321 -16.59 19.15 -15.64
N PRO A 322 -17.00 20.14 -16.45
CA PRO A 322 -17.75 21.30 -15.98
C PRO A 322 -19.23 21.02 -15.63
N GLY A 323 -19.67 19.75 -15.62
CA GLY A 323 -21.09 19.38 -15.55
C GLY A 323 -21.61 18.83 -14.22
N TRP A 324 -20.80 18.69 -13.18
CA TRP A 324 -21.22 18.02 -11.94
C TRP A 324 -21.05 18.97 -10.75
N GLY A 325 -22.19 19.43 -10.23
CA GLY A 325 -22.28 20.37 -9.12
C GLY A 325 -21.47 19.95 -7.90
N THR A 326 -20.97 20.95 -7.19
CA THR A 326 -20.22 20.83 -5.95
C THR A 326 -21.06 20.12 -4.88
N ALA A 327 -20.90 18.80 -4.75
CA ALA A 327 -21.27 18.10 -3.53
C ALA A 327 -20.16 18.31 -2.50
N SER A 328 -20.41 19.22 -1.56
CA SER A 328 -19.63 19.40 -0.33
C SER A 328 -19.43 18.07 0.38
N GLY A 329 -18.24 17.48 0.27
CA GLY A 329 -17.90 16.23 0.95
C GLY A 329 -16.41 16.18 1.28
N HIS A 330 -16.09 16.07 2.56
CA HIS A 330 -14.73 15.92 3.10
C HIS A 330 -14.16 14.51 2.82
N GLY A 331 -14.17 14.10 1.55
CA GLY A 331 -13.68 12.81 1.08
C GLY A 331 -12.27 12.90 0.48
N GLY A 332 -11.47 11.83 0.64
CA GLY A 332 -10.19 11.71 -0.07
C GLY A 332 -10.38 11.76 -1.58
N ARG A 333 -9.49 12.45 -2.29
CA ARG A 333 -9.52 12.64 -3.75
C ARG A 333 -8.50 11.72 -4.42
N VAL A 334 -8.71 11.40 -5.69
CA VAL A 334 -7.79 10.61 -6.52
C VAL A 334 -7.23 11.49 -7.62
N CYS A 335 -5.93 11.40 -7.89
CA CYS A 335 -5.25 12.03 -9.03
C CYS A 335 -4.45 10.99 -9.81
N PHE A 336 -4.21 11.26 -11.09
CA PHE A 336 -3.52 10.38 -12.01
C PHE A 336 -2.28 11.08 -12.57
N SER A 337 -1.25 10.30 -12.93
CA SER A 337 -0.17 10.77 -13.79
C SER A 337 -0.40 10.17 -15.17
N LEU A 338 -0.92 10.97 -16.10
CA LEU A 338 -0.82 10.65 -17.52
C LEU A 338 0.59 11.04 -17.97
N SER A 339 1.36 10.06 -18.44
CA SER A 339 2.57 10.36 -19.21
C SER A 339 2.15 10.99 -20.53
N SER A 340 2.85 12.04 -20.97
CA SER A 340 2.59 12.84 -22.17
C SER A 340 2.63 12.08 -23.51
N HIS A 341 2.57 10.74 -23.49
CA HIS A 341 2.48 9.86 -24.66
C HIS A 341 1.11 9.17 -24.78
N ASN A 342 0.17 9.44 -23.88
CA ASN A 342 -1.19 8.89 -23.92
C ASN A 342 -2.25 9.93 -24.37
N ILE A 343 -1.86 10.91 -25.18
CA ILE A 343 -2.81 11.67 -26.00
C ILE A 343 -2.53 11.26 -27.44
N LEU A 344 -3.24 10.23 -27.88
CA LEU A 344 -3.84 10.09 -29.21
C LEU A 344 -4.74 8.85 -29.22
#